data_AF-A0A2V7LEU5-F1
#
_entry.id   AF-A0A2V7LEU5-F1
#
_cell.length_a   1.000
_cell.length_b   1.000
_cell.length_c   1.000
_cell.angle_alpha   90.00
_cell.angle_beta   90.00
_cell.angle_gamma   90.00
#
_symmetry.space_group_name_H-M   'P 1'
#
loop_
_entity.id
_entity.type
_entity.pdbx_description
1 polymer ?
#
loop_
_entity_poly.entity_id
_entity_poly.type
_entity_poly.pdbx_seq_one_letter_code
_entity_poly.pdbx_strand_id
1 'polypeptide(L)'
;MRHDELLDPVEARPPPGAAAPYRHPHGQRFRGARALRRLEHLSGGALGARARAQDGRHQAGGARRPARESGHHVQGPRLPAAGRVRPHGRRRRVRRRLHGLSGLDRRPDPPEHAPRDDVRCGDGVVRGPAEEAKRRIASLVRTTRTALAVGEIGAFGGMVRVPAGFEHPVLVLSTDGVGTKVLVAARAGIHDTVGEDLVNHCVNDILVHGARPLAFLDYLATAQLEPETAAAIVSGVARGCQAHEMTLAGGETAQLPDLYQPGQYDLAGTIVGVVEERKALHGDLVRPGDVLIGYASNGLHTNGYTLARRIVFERLRLDVHDEFPETGRTVAQVLLDVHRSYVTAVSPVLARLHALAHITGGGIAGNLVRILPEGCEAVIDARAWRWPPVFRVLRRAGAVSLGEMRRVFNLGIGMIAVSARDDTEAVIAAAKRAAVEAWIIGEVRPGTRAVKFAER
;
A
#
# COMPACT_ATOMS: atom_id res chain seq x y z
N MET A 1 7.94 -14.03 8.41
CA MET A 1 8.30 -15.01 7.39
C MET A 1 8.15 -14.38 6.02
N ARG A 2 9.25 -14.09 5.31
CA ARG A 2 9.16 -13.59 3.93
C ARG A 2 8.44 -14.61 3.03
N HIS A 3 7.93 -14.18 1.87
CA HIS A 3 7.31 -15.10 0.89
C HIS A 3 8.20 -16.29 0.52
N ASP A 4 9.52 -16.14 0.66
CA ASP A 4 10.54 -17.18 0.48
C ASP A 4 10.89 -17.98 1.74
N GLU A 5 10.68 -17.47 2.96
CA GLU A 5 10.86 -18.26 4.19
C GLU A 5 9.68 -19.21 4.43
N LEU A 6 8.58 -18.98 3.72
CA LEU A 6 7.59 -20.01 3.43
C LEU A 6 8.19 -21.21 2.66
N LEU A 7 9.44 -21.21 2.21
CA LEU A 7 10.04 -22.31 1.42
C LEU A 7 10.84 -23.32 2.25
N ASP A 8 11.02 -23.11 3.56
CA ASP A 8 11.67 -24.08 4.44
C ASP A 8 10.69 -24.65 5.49
N PRO A 9 10.76 -25.95 5.82
CA PRO A 9 10.00 -26.49 6.93
C PRO A 9 10.56 -25.93 8.24
N VAL A 10 9.72 -25.21 8.99
CA VAL A 10 10.01 -24.89 10.38
C VAL A 10 9.97 -26.20 11.16
N GLU A 11 11.13 -26.83 11.35
CA GLU A 11 11.29 -27.81 12.42
C GLU A 11 10.96 -27.12 13.74
N ALA A 12 10.01 -27.67 14.49
CA ALA A 12 9.67 -27.22 15.81
C ALA A 12 10.93 -27.27 16.69
N ARG A 13 11.50 -26.10 17.01
CA ARG A 13 12.55 -26.02 18.03
C ARG A 13 11.94 -26.46 19.36
N PRO A 14 12.58 -27.39 20.11
CA PRO A 14 12.14 -27.70 21.45
C PRO A 14 12.25 -26.44 22.32
N PRO A 15 11.41 -26.31 23.37
CA PRO A 15 11.46 -25.15 24.24
C PRO A 15 12.87 -24.99 24.84
N PRO A 16 13.38 -23.76 25.01
CA PRO A 16 14.68 -23.57 25.64
C PRO A 16 14.63 -24.14 27.06
N GLY A 17 15.47 -25.15 27.31
CA GLY A 17 15.75 -25.63 28.65
C GLY A 17 16.17 -24.46 29.54
N ALA A 18 15.69 -24.47 30.78
CA ALA A 18 15.87 -23.40 31.76
C ALA A 18 17.29 -22.81 31.73
N ALA A 19 17.39 -21.54 31.33
CA ALA A 19 18.64 -20.81 31.41
C ALA A 19 19.07 -20.68 32.87
N ALA A 20 20.31 -21.08 33.18
CA ALA A 20 20.93 -20.81 34.46
C ALA A 20 20.98 -19.29 34.71
N PRO A 21 20.73 -18.82 35.95
CA PRO A 21 20.63 -17.39 36.21
C PRO A 21 21.98 -16.68 36.01
N TYR A 22 21.96 -15.65 35.18
CA TYR A 22 23.06 -14.70 35.01
C TYR A 22 23.34 -13.97 36.33
N ARG A 23 24.59 -14.05 36.83
CA ARG A 23 25.06 -13.29 37.99
C ARG A 23 25.73 -11.99 37.53
N HIS A 24 25.11 -10.87 37.87
CA HIS A 24 25.69 -9.53 37.69
C HIS A 24 26.85 -9.31 38.69
N PRO A 25 28.01 -8.80 38.28
CA PRO A 25 29.02 -8.32 39.22
C PRO A 25 28.61 -6.92 39.70
N HIS A 26 28.75 -6.67 41.00
CA HIS A 26 28.31 -5.48 41.75
C HIS A 26 26.85 -5.47 42.19
N GLY A 27 26.63 -5.98 43.40
CA GLY A 27 25.37 -5.85 44.11
C GLY A 27 25.22 -4.46 44.74
N GLN A 28 24.08 -3.82 44.49
CA GLN A 28 23.44 -2.89 45.42
C GLN A 28 21.93 -3.11 45.37
N ARG A 29 21.33 -3.28 46.55
CA ARG A 29 19.89 -3.42 46.78
C ARG A 29 19.29 -2.04 47.02
N PHE A 30 18.16 -1.72 46.40
CA PHE A 30 17.21 -0.74 46.94
C PHE A 30 15.83 -1.37 47.09
N ARG A 31 15.33 -1.39 48.33
CA ARG A 31 13.94 -1.60 48.70
C ARG A 31 13.27 -0.23 48.78
N GLY A 32 12.01 -0.12 48.34
CA GLY A 32 11.13 0.96 48.79
C GLY A 32 10.08 1.38 47.77
N ALA A 33 8.81 1.11 48.10
CA ALA A 33 7.63 1.65 47.44
C ALA A 33 7.42 3.15 47.74
N ARG A 34 6.52 3.78 46.95
CA ARG A 34 6.02 5.19 46.90
C ARG A 34 6.58 5.90 45.64
N ALA A 35 5.81 6.46 44.71
CA ALA A 35 4.48 7.07 44.81
C ALA A 35 3.73 7.13 43.45
N LEU A 36 2.40 6.91 43.53
CA LEU A 36 1.27 7.63 42.88
C LEU A 36 1.39 8.10 41.42
N ARG A 37 0.64 7.51 40.47
CA ARG A 37 -0.79 7.74 40.10
C ARG A 37 -1.06 8.96 39.19
N ARG A 38 -1.73 8.62 38.06
CA ARG A 38 -2.81 9.35 37.34
C ARG A 38 -2.37 10.58 36.53
N LEU A 39 -2.93 10.89 35.35
CA LEU A 39 -4.26 10.59 34.81
C LEU A 39 -4.27 10.81 33.28
N GLU A 40 -5.20 10.12 32.62
CA GLU A 40 -5.75 10.43 31.31
C GLU A 40 -6.53 11.77 31.32
N HIS A 41 -6.76 12.29 30.10
CA HIS A 41 -7.82 13.21 29.64
C HIS A 41 -7.45 14.60 29.13
N LEU A 42 -8.18 14.92 28.04
CA LEU A 42 -8.54 16.20 27.38
C LEU A 42 -7.72 16.46 26.10
N SER A 43 -8.19 16.31 24.85
CA SER A 43 -9.44 16.68 24.16
C SER A 43 -9.98 18.09 24.42
N GLY A 44 -9.93 18.96 23.40
CA GLY A 44 -10.94 20.00 23.18
C GLY A 44 -10.47 21.46 23.18
N GLY A 45 -10.25 22.01 21.97
CA GLY A 45 -10.94 23.21 21.45
C GLY A 45 -10.91 24.57 22.17
N ALA A 46 -10.41 25.55 21.42
CA ALA A 46 -10.97 26.88 21.15
C ALA A 46 -10.74 28.06 22.12
N LEU A 47 -10.85 29.25 21.49
CA LEU A 47 -10.72 30.66 21.94
C LEU A 47 -9.32 31.26 21.66
N GLY A 48 -9.13 32.35 20.92
CA GLY A 48 -10.07 33.34 20.41
C GLY A 48 -9.63 34.77 20.77
N ALA A 49 -8.79 35.36 19.92
CA ALA A 49 -8.75 36.76 19.50
C ALA A 49 -8.40 37.93 20.47
N ARG A 50 -7.59 38.85 19.89
CA ARG A 50 -7.44 40.31 20.08
C ARG A 50 -6.51 40.86 21.18
N ALA A 51 -5.41 41.47 20.75
CA ALA A 51 -5.19 42.93 20.81
C ALA A 51 -4.03 43.38 19.90
N ARG A 52 -4.23 44.48 19.18
CA ARG A 52 -3.29 45.18 18.28
C ARG A 52 -2.55 46.30 19.02
N ALA A 53 -1.37 46.68 18.55
CA ALA A 53 -0.95 48.04 18.12
C ALA A 53 0.58 48.06 17.91
N GLN A 54 1.07 48.23 16.66
CA GLN A 54 1.63 49.48 16.08
C GLN A 54 3.08 49.74 16.50
N ASP A 55 4.01 50.26 15.69
CA ASP A 55 4.11 50.67 14.28
C ASP A 55 5.62 50.87 14.01
N GLY A 56 6.07 50.88 12.75
CA GLY A 56 7.46 51.27 12.47
C GLY A 56 7.95 50.96 11.05
N ARG A 57 7.54 51.79 10.09
CA ARG A 57 7.97 51.79 8.68
C ARG A 57 9.46 52.12 8.51
N HIS A 58 10.10 51.59 7.46
CA HIS A 58 10.84 52.41 6.49
C HIS A 58 11.12 51.64 5.18
N GLN A 59 11.06 52.38 4.08
CA GLN A 59 11.14 51.95 2.68
C GLN A 59 12.55 52.02 2.09
N ALA A 60 12.71 51.26 0.99
CA ALA A 60 13.38 51.59 -0.27
C ALA A 60 14.92 51.46 -0.42
N GLY A 61 15.30 50.74 -1.50
CA GLY A 61 16.25 51.27 -2.49
C GLY A 61 17.41 50.36 -2.93
N GLY A 62 17.45 49.99 -4.23
CA GLY A 62 18.64 50.23 -5.07
C GLY A 62 19.63 49.09 -5.39
N ALA A 63 19.48 48.52 -6.59
CA ALA A 63 20.49 48.31 -7.65
C ALA A 63 21.88 47.64 -7.42
N ARG A 64 22.06 46.52 -8.15
CA ARG A 64 23.14 46.11 -9.10
C ARG A 64 24.66 46.28 -8.78
N ARG A 65 25.33 45.12 -8.88
CA ARG A 65 26.61 44.77 -9.60
C ARG A 65 27.99 44.86 -8.88
N PRO A 66 29.02 44.12 -9.37
CA PRO A 66 29.91 43.27 -8.53
C PRO A 66 31.42 43.62 -8.58
N ALA A 67 32.22 43.06 -7.65
CA ALA A 67 33.67 42.78 -7.76
C ALA A 67 34.13 41.94 -6.54
N ARG A 68 34.63 40.71 -6.73
CA ARG A 68 36.04 40.25 -6.70
C ARG A 68 36.76 40.21 -5.34
N GLU A 69 37.21 38.98 -5.05
CA GLU A 69 38.47 38.54 -4.41
C GLU A 69 38.77 38.81 -2.92
N SER A 70 38.72 37.71 -2.16
CA SER A 70 39.76 37.17 -1.26
C SER A 70 39.11 35.96 -0.55
N GLY A 71 39.66 34.74 -0.48
CA GLY A 71 41.04 34.32 -0.40
C GLY A 71 41.24 33.68 0.98
N HIS A 72 40.78 32.44 1.20
CA HIS A 72 41.29 31.59 2.29
C HIS A 72 41.14 30.09 1.98
N HIS A 73 42.30 29.44 1.93
CA HIS A 73 42.51 27.99 1.94
C HIS A 73 42.07 27.36 3.26
N VAL A 74 41.39 26.21 3.20
CA VAL A 74 41.68 25.04 4.06
C VAL A 74 41.43 23.75 3.26
N GLN A 75 42.41 22.85 3.30
CA GLN A 75 42.49 21.56 2.61
C GLN A 75 41.59 20.50 3.25
N GLY A 76 40.94 19.66 2.43
CA GLY A 76 40.34 18.38 2.82
C GLY A 76 40.92 17.24 1.96
N PRO A 77 41.10 16.02 2.50
CA PRO A 77 41.98 15.02 1.92
C PRO A 77 41.39 14.32 0.68
N ARG A 78 42.24 14.15 -0.34
CA ARG A 78 41.98 13.37 -1.56
C ARG A 78 42.16 11.87 -1.28
N LEU A 79 41.17 11.07 -1.68
CA LEU A 79 41.25 9.60 -1.72
C LEU A 79 42.15 9.16 -2.90
N PRO A 80 43.03 8.15 -2.73
CA PRO A 80 43.82 7.62 -3.83
C PRO A 80 43.08 6.55 -4.64
N ALA A 81 43.36 6.55 -5.94
CA ALA A 81 42.79 5.68 -6.96
C ALA A 81 43.36 4.25 -6.95
N ALA A 82 42.64 3.37 -7.66
CA ALA A 82 42.85 1.93 -7.76
C ALA A 82 44.19 1.50 -8.38
N GLY A 83 44.86 0.54 -7.73
CA GLY A 83 45.99 -0.22 -8.26
C GLY A 83 45.65 -1.71 -8.42
N ARG A 84 45.82 -2.24 -9.62
CA ARG A 84 45.77 -3.68 -9.96
C ARG A 84 47.15 -4.32 -9.73
N VAL A 85 47.22 -5.49 -9.08
CA VAL A 85 48.30 -6.49 -9.30
C VAL A 85 47.72 -7.92 -9.10
N ARG A 86 48.01 -8.85 -10.03
CA ARG A 86 47.71 -10.30 -9.99
C ARG A 86 48.93 -11.13 -9.46
N PRO A 87 49.02 -12.48 -9.58
CA PRO A 87 48.79 -13.43 -8.50
C PRO A 87 50.02 -14.30 -8.14
N HIS A 88 50.01 -14.94 -6.96
CA HIS A 88 50.98 -16.00 -6.62
C HIS A 88 50.32 -17.21 -5.94
N GLY A 89 50.25 -18.32 -6.68
CA GLY A 89 51.16 -19.46 -6.48
C GLY A 89 51.01 -20.38 -5.24
N ARG A 90 50.54 -21.60 -5.52
CA ARG A 90 51.00 -22.92 -5.00
C ARG A 90 50.45 -23.50 -3.68
N ARG A 91 49.58 -24.49 -3.89
CA ARG A 91 49.43 -25.83 -3.25
C ARG A 91 50.45 -26.24 -2.18
N ARG A 92 49.94 -26.82 -1.08
CA ARG A 92 50.47 -28.05 -0.46
C ARG A 92 49.34 -28.94 0.11
N ARG A 93 49.38 -30.21 -0.29
CA ARG A 93 48.59 -31.33 0.25
C ARG A 93 49.28 -31.88 1.50
N VAL A 94 48.51 -32.33 2.49
CA VAL A 94 48.96 -33.35 3.46
C VAL A 94 47.89 -34.43 3.54
N ARG A 95 48.29 -35.67 3.21
CA ARG A 95 47.56 -36.92 3.46
C ARG A 95 48.00 -37.47 4.82
N ARG A 96 47.07 -38.02 5.61
CA ARG A 96 47.34 -39.16 6.51
C ARG A 96 46.16 -40.14 6.52
N ARG A 97 46.43 -41.34 6.02
CA ARG A 97 45.82 -42.65 6.38
C ARG A 97 46.75 -43.26 7.45
N LEU A 98 46.43 -44.21 8.32
CA LEU A 98 45.38 -45.22 8.50
C LEU A 98 45.55 -45.75 9.95
N HIS A 99 44.52 -46.39 10.52
CA HIS A 99 44.53 -47.73 11.15
C HIS A 99 43.35 -47.86 12.12
N GLY A 100 42.52 -48.87 11.90
CA GLY A 100 41.48 -49.30 12.84
C GLY A 100 41.88 -50.60 13.55
N LEU A 101 41.19 -50.92 14.65
CA LEU A 101 41.09 -52.26 15.21
C LEU A 101 39.78 -52.44 16.01
N SER A 102 39.14 -53.59 15.73
CA SER A 102 38.36 -54.50 16.57
C SER A 102 37.18 -54.02 17.43
N GLY A 103 36.02 -54.64 17.18
CA GLY A 103 34.82 -54.55 18.00
C GLY A 103 34.77 -55.53 19.18
N LEU A 104 33.76 -55.34 20.02
CA LEU A 104 33.23 -56.30 20.99
C LEU A 104 31.73 -56.03 21.20
N ASP A 105 30.97 -57.13 21.22
CA ASP A 105 29.54 -57.25 21.47
C ASP A 105 29.06 -56.53 22.74
N ARG A 106 27.96 -55.77 22.62
CA ARG A 106 26.99 -55.54 23.70
C ARG A 106 25.58 -55.48 23.11
N ARG A 107 24.74 -56.45 23.46
CA ARG A 107 23.28 -56.40 23.26
C ARG A 107 22.68 -55.37 24.21
N PRO A 108 21.81 -54.45 23.76
CA PRO A 108 21.02 -53.60 24.66
C PRO A 108 19.64 -54.21 24.93
N ASP A 109 19.12 -53.98 26.14
CA ASP A 109 17.76 -54.29 26.59
C ASP A 109 16.69 -53.63 25.69
N PRO A 110 15.47 -54.21 25.57
CA PRO A 110 14.44 -53.64 24.70
C PRO A 110 13.81 -52.40 25.35
N PRO A 111 13.70 -51.26 24.64
CA PRO A 111 12.91 -50.15 25.12
C PRO A 111 11.42 -50.32 24.76
N GLU A 112 10.61 -49.93 25.74
CA GLU A 112 9.18 -49.62 25.73
C GLU A 112 8.63 -49.08 24.39
N HIS A 113 7.45 -49.57 24.01
CA HIS A 113 6.72 -49.14 22.81
C HIS A 113 6.16 -47.72 22.99
N ALA A 114 6.80 -46.72 22.37
CA ALA A 114 6.16 -45.47 21.97
C ALA A 114 5.61 -45.62 20.53
N PRO A 115 4.44 -45.06 20.20
CA PRO A 115 3.91 -45.11 18.84
C PRO A 115 4.85 -44.34 17.92
N ARG A 116 5.45 -45.04 16.95
CA ARG A 116 6.27 -44.41 15.91
C ARG A 116 5.36 -43.97 14.77
N ASP A 117 5.33 -42.66 14.52
CA ASP A 117 5.00 -42.11 13.21
C ASP A 117 6.12 -42.49 12.24
N ASP A 118 6.04 -43.70 11.68
CA ASP A 118 6.97 -44.17 10.67
C ASP A 118 6.65 -43.50 9.32
N VAL A 119 7.26 -42.34 9.06
CA VAL A 119 7.40 -41.80 7.70
C VAL A 119 8.47 -42.62 6.98
N ARG A 120 8.03 -43.52 6.09
CA ARG A 120 8.91 -44.19 5.12
C ARG A 120 9.51 -43.16 4.16
N CYS A 121 10.83 -43.12 4.09
CA CYS A 121 11.57 -42.47 3.02
C CYS A 121 11.51 -43.38 1.77
N GLY A 122 10.64 -43.02 0.83
CA GLY A 122 10.51 -43.62 -0.50
C GLY A 122 9.85 -42.59 -1.42
N ASP A 123 10.28 -42.50 -2.68
CA ASP A 123 9.99 -41.44 -3.65
C ASP A 123 8.50 -41.15 -3.90
N GLY A 124 7.88 -40.45 -2.96
CA GLY A 124 6.46 -40.15 -2.93
C GLY A 124 6.14 -39.30 -1.72
N VAL A 125 6.73 -38.11 -1.61
CA VAL A 125 6.32 -37.11 -0.62
C VAL A 125 4.85 -36.79 -0.86
N VAL A 126 3.97 -37.26 0.02
CA VAL A 126 2.60 -36.75 0.13
C VAL A 126 2.76 -35.31 0.63
N ARG A 127 2.60 -34.36 -0.28
CA ARG A 127 2.83 -32.94 0.01
C ARG A 127 1.61 -32.42 0.75
N GLY A 128 1.80 -31.88 1.95
CA GLY A 128 0.71 -31.28 2.71
C GLY A 128 0.18 -30.00 2.06
N PRO A 129 -1.04 -29.55 2.41
CA PRO A 129 -1.68 -28.35 1.86
C PRO A 129 -0.83 -27.08 1.93
N ALA A 130 -0.05 -26.92 3.01
CA ALA A 130 0.86 -25.79 3.17
C ALA A 130 1.94 -25.74 2.07
N GLU A 131 2.59 -26.87 1.76
CA GLU A 131 3.64 -26.95 0.73
C GLU A 131 3.11 -26.71 -0.69
N GLU A 132 1.84 -27.04 -0.94
CA GLU A 132 1.18 -26.73 -2.19
C GLU A 132 0.87 -25.24 -2.33
N ALA A 133 0.28 -24.61 -1.30
CA ALA A 133 0.04 -23.18 -1.28
C ALA A 133 1.32 -22.36 -1.43
N LYS A 134 2.42 -22.77 -0.76
CA LYS A 134 3.75 -22.17 -0.89
C LYS A 134 4.26 -22.19 -2.34
N ARG A 135 4.19 -23.35 -3.00
CA ARG A 135 4.56 -23.48 -4.42
C ARG A 135 3.69 -22.62 -5.32
N ARG A 136 2.39 -22.54 -5.03
CA ARG A 136 1.43 -21.71 -5.77
C ARG A 136 1.77 -20.23 -5.65
N ILE A 137 2.02 -19.73 -4.44
CA ILE A 137 2.48 -18.36 -4.16
C ILE A 137 3.77 -18.06 -4.94
N ALA A 138 4.79 -18.92 -4.82
CA ALA A 138 6.06 -18.72 -5.53
C ALA A 138 5.89 -18.70 -7.06
N SER A 139 4.97 -19.51 -7.60
CA SER A 139 4.62 -19.49 -9.03
C SER A 139 3.94 -18.17 -9.41
N LEU A 140 2.98 -17.69 -8.62
CA LEU A 140 2.28 -16.42 -8.85
C LEU A 140 3.26 -15.24 -8.85
N VAL A 141 4.14 -15.15 -7.84
CA VAL A 141 5.17 -14.10 -7.77
C VAL A 141 6.07 -14.12 -9.00
N ARG A 142 6.49 -15.31 -9.47
CA ARG A 142 7.29 -15.46 -10.69
C ARG A 142 6.62 -14.88 -11.92
N THR A 143 5.29 -15.02 -12.03
CA THR A 143 4.55 -14.49 -13.18
C THR A 143 4.43 -12.97 -13.21
N THR A 144 4.80 -12.27 -12.14
CA THR A 144 4.84 -10.79 -12.09
C THR A 144 6.19 -10.21 -12.50
N ARG A 145 7.23 -11.05 -12.68
CA ARG A 145 8.58 -10.55 -12.97
C ARG A 145 8.63 -9.87 -14.31
N THR A 146 9.18 -8.65 -14.32
CA THR A 146 9.39 -7.84 -15.52
C THR A 146 10.85 -7.86 -15.92
N ALA A 147 11.17 -7.35 -17.12
CA ALA A 147 12.55 -7.14 -17.56
C ALA A 147 13.33 -6.14 -16.68
N LEU A 148 12.64 -5.35 -15.85
CA LEU A 148 13.25 -4.39 -14.94
C LEU A 148 13.71 -5.06 -13.64
N ALA A 149 13.20 -6.23 -13.29
CA ALA A 149 13.57 -6.95 -12.08
C ALA A 149 15.03 -7.45 -12.13
N VAL A 150 15.77 -7.24 -11.04
CA VAL A 150 17.17 -7.65 -10.89
C VAL A 150 17.31 -8.63 -9.71
N GLY A 151 18.17 -9.63 -9.85
CA GLY A 151 18.39 -10.65 -8.82
C GLY A 151 17.32 -11.74 -8.81
N GLU A 152 17.42 -12.66 -7.86
CA GLU A 152 16.51 -13.81 -7.71
C GLU A 152 15.38 -13.51 -6.73
N ILE A 153 14.27 -14.25 -6.84
CA ILE A 153 13.18 -14.19 -5.84
C ILE A 153 13.69 -14.83 -4.55
N GLY A 154 13.40 -14.22 -3.41
CA GLY A 154 13.85 -14.69 -2.09
C GLY A 154 15.22 -14.18 -1.66
N ALA A 155 15.79 -13.23 -2.40
CA ALA A 155 16.92 -12.45 -1.91
C ALA A 155 16.49 -11.49 -0.78
N PHE A 156 17.45 -10.90 -0.07
CA PHE A 156 17.21 -9.97 1.05
C PHE A 156 16.34 -8.75 0.72
N GLY A 157 16.22 -8.41 -0.56
CA GLY A 157 15.34 -7.35 -1.04
C GLY A 157 15.11 -7.46 -2.54
N GLY A 158 13.93 -7.01 -2.96
CA GLY A 158 13.61 -6.85 -4.36
C GLY A 158 14.36 -5.68 -4.98
N MET A 159 14.91 -5.86 -6.18
CA MET A 159 15.61 -4.82 -6.91
C MET A 159 14.96 -4.62 -8.28
N VAL A 160 14.73 -3.37 -8.67
CA VAL A 160 14.22 -3.01 -10.00
C VAL A 160 15.07 -1.90 -10.62
N ARG A 161 15.27 -1.96 -11.94
CA ARG A 161 15.90 -0.89 -12.71
C ARG A 161 14.88 0.20 -13.01
N VAL A 162 15.36 1.43 -13.03
CA VAL A 162 14.64 2.52 -13.70
C VAL A 162 14.74 2.27 -15.22
N PRO A 163 13.61 2.24 -15.96
CA PRO A 163 13.63 2.08 -17.41
C PRO A 163 14.38 3.23 -18.10
N ALA A 164 14.96 2.95 -19.26
CA ALA A 164 15.59 3.98 -20.09
C ALA A 164 14.57 5.03 -20.59
N GLY A 165 15.04 6.22 -20.93
CA GLY A 165 14.21 7.31 -21.49
C GLY A 165 13.77 8.38 -20.49
N PHE A 166 14.13 8.25 -19.22
CA PHE A 166 14.02 9.32 -18.22
C PHE A 166 15.32 10.12 -18.18
N GLU A 167 15.24 11.44 -18.26
CA GLU A 167 16.37 12.37 -18.13
C GLU A 167 16.66 12.63 -16.64
N HIS A 168 15.61 12.95 -15.88
CA HIS A 168 15.66 13.17 -14.43
C HIS A 168 14.61 12.30 -13.73
N PRO A 169 14.86 10.98 -13.57
CA PRO A 169 13.91 10.09 -12.93
C PRO A 169 13.77 10.40 -11.44
N VAL A 170 12.53 10.55 -10.98
CA VAL A 170 12.16 10.67 -9.56
C VAL A 170 11.31 9.47 -9.17
N LEU A 171 11.64 8.86 -8.02
CA LEU A 171 10.85 7.76 -7.47
C LEU A 171 9.66 8.30 -6.68
N VAL A 172 8.48 7.73 -6.94
CA VAL A 172 7.25 8.02 -6.21
C VAL A 172 6.86 6.78 -5.43
N LEU A 173 6.64 6.92 -4.12
CA LEU A 173 6.34 5.81 -3.23
C LEU A 173 5.01 6.06 -2.52
N SER A 174 4.19 5.02 -2.38
CA SER A 174 3.00 5.04 -1.52
C SER A 174 2.92 3.75 -0.72
N THR A 175 2.35 3.83 0.48
CA THR A 175 2.05 2.67 1.31
C THR A 175 0.63 2.78 1.83
N ASP A 176 -0.16 1.74 1.61
CA ASP A 176 -1.59 1.75 1.90
C ASP A 176 -2.05 0.37 2.38
N GLY A 177 -3.22 0.35 3.02
CA GLY A 177 -3.90 -0.88 3.41
C GLY A 177 -5.26 -1.00 2.72
N VAL A 178 -5.80 -2.22 2.69
CA VAL A 178 -7.16 -2.46 2.18
C VAL A 178 -8.22 -1.89 3.12
N GLY A 179 -7.91 -1.81 4.41
CA GLY A 179 -8.84 -1.38 5.46
C GLY A 179 -9.95 -2.41 5.73
N THR A 180 -11.07 -1.96 6.29
CA THR A 180 -12.11 -2.87 6.80
C THR A 180 -12.91 -3.63 5.73
N LYS A 181 -12.57 -3.49 4.45
CA LYS A 181 -13.06 -4.36 3.36
C LYS A 181 -12.61 -5.81 3.55
N VAL A 182 -11.43 -6.06 4.16
CA VAL A 182 -10.96 -7.43 4.46
C VAL A 182 -11.93 -8.21 5.34
N LEU A 183 -12.73 -7.52 6.17
CA LEU A 183 -13.74 -8.17 7.01
C LEU A 183 -14.98 -8.61 6.21
N VAL A 184 -15.25 -7.99 5.06
CA VAL A 184 -16.29 -8.47 4.12
C VAL A 184 -15.76 -9.68 3.37
N ALA A 185 -14.51 -9.64 2.91
CA ALA A 185 -13.83 -10.76 2.26
C ALA A 185 -13.83 -12.01 3.16
N ALA A 186 -13.43 -11.85 4.42
CA ALA A 186 -13.47 -12.92 5.42
C ALA A 186 -14.88 -13.46 5.67
N ARG A 187 -15.90 -12.58 5.75
CA ARG A 187 -17.29 -13.02 5.92
C ARG A 187 -17.80 -13.80 4.71
N ALA A 188 -17.38 -13.44 3.50
CA ALA A 188 -17.80 -14.08 2.26
C ALA A 188 -16.98 -15.34 1.90
N GLY A 189 -15.83 -15.57 2.54
CA GLY A 189 -14.87 -16.58 2.11
C GLY A 189 -14.23 -16.27 0.74
N ILE A 190 -14.22 -15.00 0.33
CA ILE A 190 -13.71 -14.53 -0.97
C ILE A 190 -12.50 -13.62 -0.70
N HIS A 191 -11.30 -14.16 -0.91
CA HIS A 191 -10.04 -13.49 -0.54
C HIS A 191 -9.17 -13.10 -1.73
N ASP A 192 -9.53 -13.56 -2.93
CA ASP A 192 -8.73 -13.37 -4.14
C ASP A 192 -8.88 -11.98 -4.75
N THR A 193 -9.82 -11.15 -4.30
CA THR A 193 -10.04 -9.78 -4.79
C THR A 193 -9.26 -8.71 -4.03
N VAL A 194 -9.07 -8.87 -2.71
CA VAL A 194 -8.51 -7.81 -1.84
C VAL A 194 -7.04 -7.50 -2.11
N GLY A 195 -6.28 -8.45 -2.65
CA GLY A 195 -4.91 -8.19 -3.09
C GLY A 195 -4.86 -7.26 -4.31
N GLU A 196 -5.81 -7.42 -5.23
CA GLU A 196 -5.92 -6.56 -6.42
C GLU A 196 -6.47 -5.17 -6.06
N ASP A 197 -7.40 -5.11 -5.10
CA ASP A 197 -7.87 -3.86 -4.50
C ASP A 197 -6.71 -3.00 -3.99
N LEU A 198 -5.81 -3.61 -3.23
CA LEU A 198 -4.66 -2.96 -2.63
C LEU A 198 -3.71 -2.42 -3.71
N VAL A 199 -3.38 -3.26 -4.69
CA VAL A 199 -2.50 -2.85 -5.79
C VAL A 199 -3.10 -1.68 -6.56
N ASN A 200 -4.37 -1.77 -6.96
CA ASN A 200 -5.02 -0.71 -7.73
C ASN A 200 -5.14 0.59 -6.94
N HIS A 201 -5.33 0.51 -5.62
CA HIS A 201 -5.30 1.67 -4.74
C HIS A 201 -3.95 2.40 -4.81
N CYS A 202 -2.86 1.69 -4.51
CA CYS A 202 -1.52 2.29 -4.52
C CYS A 202 -1.11 2.78 -5.91
N VAL A 203 -1.48 2.06 -6.98
CA VAL A 203 -1.27 2.49 -8.37
C VAL A 203 -1.97 3.81 -8.64
N ASN A 204 -3.23 3.96 -8.23
CA ASN A 204 -3.97 5.20 -8.40
C ASN A 204 -3.34 6.36 -7.61
N ASP A 205 -2.75 6.11 -6.43
CA ASP A 205 -2.10 7.15 -5.63
C ASP A 205 -0.79 7.67 -6.22
N ILE A 206 -0.01 6.83 -6.90
CA ILE A 206 1.18 7.32 -7.62
C ILE A 206 0.82 7.88 -9.01
N LEU A 207 -0.29 7.42 -9.61
CA LEU A 207 -0.80 7.94 -10.88
C LEU A 207 -1.17 9.42 -10.78
N VAL A 208 -1.57 9.92 -9.60
CA VAL A 208 -1.89 11.35 -9.44
C VAL A 208 -0.70 12.27 -9.72
N HIS A 209 0.52 11.74 -9.59
CA HIS A 209 1.76 12.43 -9.95
C HIS A 209 2.22 12.12 -11.38
N GLY A 210 1.50 11.29 -12.13
CA GLY A 210 1.88 10.80 -13.45
C GLY A 210 2.95 9.70 -13.41
N ALA A 211 3.16 9.06 -12.26
CA ALA A 211 4.19 8.05 -12.11
C ALA A 211 3.80 6.71 -12.77
N ARG A 212 4.79 6.08 -13.40
CA ARG A 212 4.70 4.70 -13.90
C ARG A 212 5.05 3.71 -12.78
N PRO A 213 4.22 2.70 -12.48
CA PRO A 213 4.56 1.63 -11.54
C PRO A 213 5.82 0.85 -11.96
N LEU A 214 6.67 0.49 -10.99
CA LEU A 214 7.87 -0.35 -11.21
C LEU A 214 7.85 -1.62 -10.35
N ALA A 215 7.57 -1.46 -9.06
CA ALA A 215 7.62 -2.53 -8.08
C ALA A 215 6.52 -2.40 -7.04
N PHE A 216 6.13 -3.54 -6.48
CA PHE A 216 5.22 -3.65 -5.36
C PHE A 216 5.82 -4.53 -4.26
N LEU A 217 5.52 -4.22 -3.01
CA LEU A 217 5.79 -5.08 -1.86
C LEU A 217 4.52 -5.24 -1.04
N ASP A 218 4.27 -6.44 -0.52
CA ASP A 218 3.11 -6.71 0.36
C ASP A 218 3.52 -7.13 1.77
N TYR A 219 2.67 -6.81 2.74
CA TYR A 219 2.77 -7.26 4.12
C TYR A 219 1.42 -7.82 4.56
N LEU A 220 1.38 -9.13 4.83
CA LEU A 220 0.22 -9.86 5.32
C LEU A 220 0.43 -10.22 6.79
N ALA A 221 -0.43 -9.72 7.68
CA ALA A 221 -0.43 -10.08 9.08
C ALA A 221 -1.73 -10.79 9.47
N THR A 222 -1.65 -11.87 10.24
CA THR A 222 -2.80 -12.67 10.65
C THR A 222 -2.56 -13.31 12.02
N ALA A 223 -3.61 -13.75 12.70
CA ALA A 223 -3.47 -14.54 13.93
C ALA A 223 -2.84 -15.91 13.63
N GLN A 224 -3.36 -16.57 12.59
CA GLN A 224 -2.93 -17.87 12.09
C GLN A 224 -2.98 -17.85 10.57
N LEU A 225 -1.96 -18.41 9.93
CA LEU A 225 -1.86 -18.44 8.48
C LEU A 225 -2.61 -19.64 7.92
N GLU A 226 -3.74 -19.36 7.26
CA GLU A 226 -4.43 -20.34 6.42
C GLU A 226 -3.83 -20.32 5.00
N PRO A 227 -3.21 -21.42 4.53
CA PRO A 227 -2.44 -21.41 3.29
C PRO A 227 -3.26 -21.04 2.05
N GLU A 228 -4.52 -21.51 1.95
CA GLU A 228 -5.40 -21.20 0.82
C GLU A 228 -5.83 -19.73 0.81
N THR A 229 -6.12 -19.16 1.98
CA THR A 229 -6.41 -17.73 2.13
C THR A 229 -5.23 -16.88 1.69
N ALA A 230 -4.02 -17.24 2.12
CA ALA A 230 -2.80 -16.54 1.72
C ALA A 230 -2.57 -16.64 0.20
N ALA A 231 -2.73 -17.84 -0.39
CA ALA A 231 -2.58 -18.04 -1.82
C ALA A 231 -3.61 -17.25 -2.64
N ALA A 232 -4.87 -17.15 -2.16
CA ALA A 232 -5.90 -16.34 -2.78
C ALA A 232 -5.53 -14.84 -2.75
N ILE A 233 -5.13 -14.32 -1.59
CA ILE A 233 -4.71 -12.91 -1.44
C ILE A 233 -3.55 -12.59 -2.39
N VAL A 234 -2.49 -13.41 -2.37
CA VAL A 234 -1.32 -13.21 -3.24
C VAL A 234 -1.69 -13.35 -4.72
N SER A 235 -2.66 -14.21 -5.07
CA SER A 235 -3.18 -14.26 -6.44
C SER A 235 -3.79 -12.92 -6.87
N GLY A 236 -4.54 -12.25 -5.99
CA GLY A 236 -5.04 -10.90 -6.25
C GLY A 236 -3.93 -9.88 -6.44
N VAL A 237 -2.94 -9.86 -5.55
CA VAL A 237 -1.77 -8.98 -5.67
C VAL A 237 -1.05 -9.22 -7.00
N ALA A 238 -0.79 -10.48 -7.34
CA ALA A 238 -0.10 -10.85 -8.56
C ALA A 238 -0.86 -10.42 -9.83
N ARG A 239 -2.18 -10.59 -9.87
CA ARG A 239 -3.01 -10.09 -10.98
C ARG A 239 -2.93 -8.57 -11.11
N GLY A 240 -3.00 -7.84 -10.00
CA GLY A 240 -2.82 -6.39 -10.00
C GLY A 240 -1.44 -5.98 -10.53
N CYS A 241 -0.37 -6.62 -10.05
CA CYS A 241 0.99 -6.36 -10.53
C CYS A 241 1.13 -6.61 -12.03
N GLN A 242 0.57 -7.71 -12.54
CA GLN A 242 0.58 -8.04 -13.97
C GLN A 242 -0.18 -7.02 -14.80
N ALA A 243 -1.36 -6.59 -14.35
CA ALA A 243 -2.18 -5.60 -15.05
C ALA A 243 -1.46 -4.25 -15.24
N HIS A 244 -0.49 -3.94 -14.39
CA HIS A 244 0.30 -2.69 -14.43
C HIS A 244 1.75 -2.90 -14.85
N GLU A 245 2.09 -4.07 -15.39
CA GLU A 245 3.45 -4.43 -15.82
C GLU A 245 4.52 -4.13 -14.76
N MET A 246 4.21 -4.38 -13.48
CA MET A 246 5.12 -4.16 -12.35
C MET A 246 5.48 -5.47 -11.66
N THR A 247 6.65 -5.50 -11.04
CA THR A 247 7.13 -6.69 -10.33
C THR A 247 6.68 -6.69 -8.87
N LEU A 248 6.10 -7.81 -8.42
CA LEU A 248 5.98 -8.09 -6.99
C LEU A 248 7.39 -8.41 -6.48
N ALA A 249 8.05 -7.41 -5.92
CA ALA A 249 9.49 -7.40 -5.66
C ALA A 249 9.84 -8.12 -4.36
N GLY A 250 8.87 -8.25 -3.45
CA GLY A 250 8.99 -9.02 -2.23
C GLY A 250 7.73 -8.89 -1.39
N GLY A 251 7.65 -9.67 -0.33
CA GLY A 251 6.57 -9.55 0.64
C GLY A 251 6.88 -10.30 1.92
N GLU A 252 6.10 -10.02 2.94
CA GLU A 252 6.30 -10.53 4.29
C GLU A 252 4.98 -11.03 4.88
N THR A 253 5.01 -12.22 5.47
CA THR A 253 3.87 -12.84 6.16
C THR A 253 4.18 -13.01 7.64
N ALA A 254 3.33 -12.42 8.50
CA ALA A 254 3.48 -12.44 9.95
C ALA A 254 2.30 -13.16 10.61
N GLN A 255 2.60 -14.14 11.48
CA GLN A 255 1.64 -14.78 12.36
C GLN A 255 1.78 -14.20 13.77
N LEU A 256 0.74 -13.52 14.23
CA LEU A 256 0.72 -12.69 15.44
C LEU A 256 -0.57 -12.96 16.23
N PRO A 257 -0.72 -14.17 16.84
CA PRO A 257 -1.97 -14.63 17.46
C PRO A 257 -2.40 -13.80 18.67
N ASP A 258 -1.46 -13.17 19.37
CA ASP A 258 -1.76 -12.29 20.52
C ASP A 258 -2.22 -10.88 20.08
N LEU A 259 -2.07 -10.55 18.80
CA LEU A 259 -2.40 -9.24 18.24
C LEU A 259 -3.67 -9.27 17.38
N TYR A 260 -3.85 -10.32 16.57
CA TYR A 260 -4.98 -10.45 15.65
C TYR A 260 -6.01 -11.45 16.17
N GLN A 261 -7.28 -11.18 15.87
CA GLN A 261 -8.35 -12.14 16.17
C GLN A 261 -8.30 -13.33 15.20
N PRO A 262 -8.68 -14.54 15.63
CA PRO A 262 -8.78 -15.70 14.76
C PRO A 262 -9.61 -15.41 13.49
N GLY A 263 -9.10 -15.82 12.33
CA GLY A 263 -9.74 -15.62 11.03
C GLY A 263 -9.65 -14.19 10.47
N GLN A 264 -9.00 -13.26 11.16
CA GLN A 264 -8.76 -11.90 10.67
C GLN A 264 -7.30 -11.73 10.22
N TYR A 265 -7.14 -10.94 9.16
CA TYR A 265 -5.85 -10.52 8.66
C TYR A 265 -5.87 -9.03 8.30
N ASP A 266 -4.69 -8.42 8.32
CA ASP A 266 -4.43 -7.12 7.73
C ASP A 266 -3.50 -7.29 6.53
N LEU A 267 -3.71 -6.46 5.52
CA LEU A 267 -2.97 -6.49 4.28
C LEU A 267 -2.56 -5.05 3.93
N ALA A 268 -1.25 -4.82 3.96
CA ALA A 268 -0.62 -3.59 3.55
C ALA A 268 0.24 -3.80 2.31
N GLY A 269 0.40 -2.75 1.52
CA GLY A 269 1.16 -2.76 0.29
C GLY A 269 1.98 -1.50 0.14
N THR A 270 3.15 -1.62 -0.48
CA THR A 270 4.03 -0.50 -0.80
C THR A 270 4.36 -0.53 -2.27
N ILE A 271 4.01 0.53 -2.98
CA ILE A 271 4.35 0.69 -4.39
C ILE A 271 5.57 1.60 -4.55
N VAL A 272 6.39 1.28 -5.55
CA VAL A 272 7.43 2.16 -6.06
C VAL A 272 7.16 2.40 -7.54
N GLY A 273 7.02 3.66 -7.90
CA GLY A 273 6.92 4.11 -9.28
C GLY A 273 8.02 5.11 -9.65
N VAL A 274 8.04 5.51 -10.91
CA VAL A 274 8.96 6.52 -11.43
C VAL A 274 8.24 7.53 -12.30
N VAL A 275 8.65 8.79 -12.18
CA VAL A 275 8.16 9.90 -13.01
C VAL A 275 9.35 10.71 -13.52
N GLU A 276 9.18 11.36 -14.67
CA GLU A 276 10.12 12.38 -15.14
C GLU A 276 9.85 13.65 -14.33
N GLU A 277 10.85 14.17 -13.61
CA GLU A 277 10.68 15.26 -12.64
C GLU A 277 9.88 16.44 -13.20
N ARG A 278 10.20 16.87 -14.42
CA ARG A 278 9.56 18.02 -15.07
C ARG A 278 8.14 17.76 -15.56
N LYS A 279 7.71 16.50 -15.64
CA LYS A 279 6.36 16.10 -16.07
C LYS A 279 5.47 15.70 -14.90
N ALA A 280 6.02 15.67 -13.69
CA ALA A 280 5.27 15.30 -12.50
C ALA A 280 4.14 16.31 -12.22
N LEU A 281 2.96 15.80 -11.90
CA LEU A 281 1.81 16.62 -11.55
C LEU A 281 1.84 16.93 -10.05
N HIS A 282 1.75 18.22 -9.72
CA HIS A 282 1.76 18.70 -8.33
C HIS A 282 0.54 19.54 -7.95
N GLY A 283 -0.30 19.91 -8.93
CA GLY A 283 -1.40 20.86 -8.73
C GLY A 283 -1.04 22.31 -9.07
N ASP A 284 0.23 22.61 -9.29
CA ASP A 284 0.72 23.98 -9.52
C ASP A 284 0.24 24.60 -10.85
N LEU A 285 -0.20 23.76 -11.79
CA LEU A 285 -0.78 24.21 -13.06
C LEU A 285 -2.28 24.56 -12.94
N VAL A 286 -2.92 24.19 -11.83
CA VAL A 286 -4.35 24.42 -11.63
C VAL A 286 -4.62 25.92 -11.50
N ARG A 287 -5.64 26.40 -12.21
CA ARG A 287 -6.02 27.81 -12.23
C ARG A 287 -7.52 28.00 -12.41
N PRO A 288 -8.06 29.19 -12.07
CA PRO A 288 -9.44 29.51 -12.36
C PRO A 288 -9.77 29.35 -13.85
N GLY A 289 -10.93 28.76 -14.15
CA GLY A 289 -11.38 28.42 -15.50
C GLY A 289 -11.09 26.98 -15.92
N ASP A 290 -10.23 26.27 -15.19
CA ASP A 290 -10.02 24.83 -15.40
C ASP A 290 -11.29 24.03 -15.10
N VAL A 291 -11.43 22.91 -15.79
CA VAL A 291 -12.59 22.03 -15.73
C VAL A 291 -12.27 20.82 -14.87
N LEU A 292 -13.24 20.39 -14.06
CA LEU A 292 -13.17 19.19 -13.23
C LEU A 292 -13.86 18.03 -13.96
N ILE A 293 -13.12 16.95 -14.21
CA ILE A 293 -13.59 15.78 -14.95
C ILE A 293 -13.57 14.58 -13.99
N GLY A 294 -14.75 14.08 -13.64
CA GLY A 294 -14.90 12.96 -12.72
C GLY A 294 -14.98 11.63 -13.46
N TYR A 295 -14.17 10.65 -13.06
CA TYR A 295 -14.18 9.30 -13.60
C TYR A 295 -15.00 8.38 -12.68
N ALA A 296 -15.85 7.56 -13.27
CA ALA A 296 -16.72 6.65 -12.55
C ALA A 296 -15.92 5.69 -11.65
N SER A 297 -16.33 5.59 -10.38
CA SER A 297 -16.00 4.44 -9.53
C SER A 297 -16.91 3.26 -9.89
N ASN A 298 -16.51 2.06 -9.49
CA ASN A 298 -17.34 0.85 -9.62
C ASN A 298 -17.96 0.42 -8.29
N GLY A 299 -17.97 1.30 -7.28
CA GLY A 299 -18.49 1.01 -5.95
C GLY A 299 -17.73 1.77 -4.88
N LEU A 300 -17.64 1.18 -3.68
CA LEU A 300 -16.97 1.78 -2.52
C LEU A 300 -15.44 1.81 -2.65
N HIS A 301 -14.88 1.09 -3.62
CA HIS A 301 -13.44 0.83 -3.73
C HIS A 301 -12.91 0.17 -2.46
N THR A 302 -12.05 0.83 -1.69
CA THR A 302 -11.50 0.34 -0.41
C THR A 302 -11.84 1.24 0.78
N ASN A 303 -12.74 2.23 0.62
CA ASN A 303 -13.03 3.23 1.66
C ASN A 303 -14.49 3.19 2.14
N GLY A 304 -14.72 3.61 3.38
CA GLY A 304 -16.07 3.69 3.96
C GLY A 304 -16.68 2.36 4.42
N TYR A 305 -15.91 1.27 4.37
CA TYR A 305 -16.40 -0.08 4.70
C TYR A 305 -16.89 -0.22 6.14
N THR A 306 -16.31 0.46 7.11
CA THR A 306 -16.79 0.40 8.50
C THR A 306 -18.25 0.84 8.60
N LEU A 307 -18.62 1.95 7.94
CA LEU A 307 -20.00 2.43 7.90
C LEU A 307 -20.89 1.52 7.05
N ALA A 308 -20.41 1.11 5.87
CA ALA A 308 -21.16 0.25 4.97
C ALA A 308 -21.52 -1.10 5.60
N ARG A 309 -20.56 -1.76 6.27
CA ARG A 309 -20.78 -3.02 6.97
C ARG A 309 -21.84 -2.91 8.06
N ARG A 310 -21.80 -1.85 8.88
CA ARG A 310 -22.82 -1.62 9.92
C ARG A 310 -24.21 -1.46 9.32
N ILE A 311 -24.33 -0.70 8.23
CA ILE A 311 -25.62 -0.50 7.57
C ILE A 311 -26.13 -1.82 6.96
N VAL A 312 -25.27 -2.55 6.26
CA VAL A 312 -25.67 -3.77 5.54
C VAL A 312 -25.93 -4.94 6.48
N PHE A 313 -24.98 -5.27 7.36
CA PHE A 313 -25.05 -6.46 8.20
C PHE A 313 -25.87 -6.26 9.47
N GLU A 314 -25.87 -5.05 10.07
CA GLU A 314 -26.55 -4.82 11.35
C GLU A 314 -27.94 -4.19 11.18
N ARG A 315 -28.08 -3.19 10.30
CA ARG A 315 -29.37 -2.50 10.10
C ARG A 315 -30.26 -3.20 9.08
N LEU A 316 -29.73 -3.49 7.90
CA LEU A 316 -30.48 -4.21 6.86
C LEU A 316 -30.56 -5.71 7.15
N ARG A 317 -29.68 -6.24 8.01
CA ARG A 317 -29.59 -7.67 8.37
C ARG A 317 -29.45 -8.60 7.16
N LEU A 318 -28.79 -8.12 6.11
CA LEU A 318 -28.46 -8.94 4.95
C LEU A 318 -27.17 -9.69 5.22
N ASP A 319 -27.07 -10.93 4.78
CA ASP A 319 -25.82 -11.67 4.69
C ASP A 319 -25.15 -11.52 3.31
N VAL A 320 -23.93 -12.02 3.18
CA VAL A 320 -23.06 -11.91 2.00
C VAL A 320 -23.67 -12.51 0.72
N HIS A 321 -24.58 -13.48 0.85
CA HIS A 321 -25.25 -14.14 -0.28
C HIS A 321 -26.62 -13.55 -0.61
N ASP A 322 -27.17 -12.70 0.24
CA ASP A 322 -28.45 -12.06 -0.01
C ASP A 322 -28.33 -11.03 -1.14
N GLU A 323 -29.44 -10.76 -1.81
CA GLU A 323 -29.51 -9.71 -2.82
C GLU A 323 -29.28 -8.33 -2.18
N PHE A 324 -28.34 -7.58 -2.73
CA PHE A 324 -28.16 -6.18 -2.37
C PHE A 324 -29.26 -5.35 -3.08
N PRO A 325 -30.02 -4.51 -2.34
CA PRO A 325 -31.16 -3.79 -2.92
C PRO A 325 -30.79 -2.94 -4.15
N GLU A 326 -31.67 -2.92 -5.15
CA GLU A 326 -31.54 -2.11 -6.38
C GLU A 326 -30.35 -2.46 -7.29
N THR A 327 -29.65 -3.58 -7.08
CA THR A 327 -28.51 -3.97 -7.93
C THR A 327 -28.69 -5.29 -8.67
N GLY A 328 -29.61 -6.17 -8.22
CA GLY A 328 -29.74 -7.53 -8.76
C GLY A 328 -28.50 -8.41 -8.54
N ARG A 329 -27.61 -8.01 -7.63
CA ARG A 329 -26.33 -8.66 -7.29
C ARG A 329 -26.29 -8.96 -5.81
N THR A 330 -25.51 -9.95 -5.39
CA THR A 330 -25.38 -10.27 -3.96
C THR A 330 -24.61 -9.17 -3.21
N VAL A 331 -24.76 -9.13 -1.87
CA VAL A 331 -23.98 -8.26 -0.99
C VAL A 331 -22.48 -8.45 -1.22
N ALA A 332 -22.00 -9.70 -1.31
CA ALA A 332 -20.60 -10.00 -1.59
C ALA A 332 -20.16 -9.40 -2.93
N GLN A 333 -20.93 -9.58 -3.99
CA GLN A 333 -20.59 -9.05 -5.31
C GLN A 333 -20.47 -7.51 -5.29
N VAL A 334 -21.42 -6.81 -4.66
CA VAL A 334 -21.43 -5.34 -4.61
C VAL A 334 -20.32 -4.79 -3.72
N LEU A 335 -20.07 -5.40 -2.56
CA LEU A 335 -19.08 -4.91 -1.60
C LEU A 335 -17.66 -5.40 -1.89
N LEU A 336 -17.48 -6.44 -2.71
CA LEU A 336 -16.15 -6.95 -3.10
C LEU A 336 -15.78 -6.64 -4.54
N ASP A 337 -16.51 -5.73 -5.21
CA ASP A 337 -16.07 -5.17 -6.49
C ASP A 337 -14.63 -4.64 -6.35
N VAL A 338 -13.73 -5.13 -7.19
CA VAL A 338 -12.31 -4.79 -7.17
C VAL A 338 -12.14 -3.31 -7.46
N HIS A 339 -11.33 -2.61 -6.68
CA HIS A 339 -11.00 -1.21 -6.83
C HIS A 339 -10.48 -0.98 -8.25
N ARG A 340 -11.21 -0.18 -9.02
CA ARG A 340 -10.84 0.19 -10.38
C ARG A 340 -9.48 0.91 -10.42
N SER A 341 -8.58 0.46 -11.29
CA SER A 341 -7.45 1.28 -11.71
C SER A 341 -7.85 2.28 -12.81
N TYR A 342 -7.29 3.48 -12.75
CA TYR A 342 -7.53 4.56 -13.72
C TYR A 342 -6.38 4.73 -14.73
N VAL A 343 -5.32 3.91 -14.65
CA VAL A 343 -4.11 4.05 -15.47
C VAL A 343 -4.43 4.08 -16.96
N THR A 344 -5.28 3.17 -17.45
CA THR A 344 -5.61 3.07 -18.88
C THR A 344 -6.42 4.25 -19.40
N ALA A 345 -7.27 4.84 -18.54
CA ALA A 345 -8.12 5.97 -18.88
C ALA A 345 -7.35 7.31 -18.82
N VAL A 346 -6.34 7.42 -17.96
CA VAL A 346 -5.63 8.66 -17.65
C VAL A 346 -4.28 8.77 -18.36
N SER A 347 -3.50 7.69 -18.42
CA SER A 347 -2.13 7.70 -18.99
C SER A 347 -2.04 8.32 -20.39
N PRO A 348 -2.96 8.04 -21.33
CA PRO A 348 -2.89 8.61 -22.69
C PRO A 348 -3.04 10.13 -22.75
N VAL A 349 -3.56 10.76 -21.70
CA VAL A 349 -3.86 12.20 -21.65
C VAL A 349 -3.15 12.93 -20.52
N LEU A 350 -2.22 12.28 -19.79
CA LEU A 350 -1.49 12.87 -18.66
C LEU A 350 -0.88 14.24 -18.98
N ALA A 351 -0.29 14.40 -20.17
CA ALA A 351 0.32 15.67 -20.58
C ALA A 351 -0.67 16.84 -20.80
N ARG A 352 -1.98 16.55 -20.81
CA ARG A 352 -3.06 17.54 -20.95
C ARG A 352 -3.68 17.93 -19.60
N LEU A 353 -3.25 17.28 -18.52
CA LEU A 353 -3.82 17.49 -17.19
C LEU A 353 -2.98 18.49 -16.41
N HIS A 354 -3.65 19.34 -15.65
CA HIS A 354 -3.01 20.22 -14.68
C HIS A 354 -2.85 19.52 -13.32
N ALA A 355 -3.78 18.60 -12.98
CA ALA A 355 -3.75 17.83 -11.76
C ALA A 355 -4.67 16.60 -11.82
N LEU A 356 -4.47 15.70 -10.86
CA LEU A 356 -5.28 14.52 -10.61
C LEU A 356 -5.54 14.37 -9.12
N ALA A 357 -6.75 13.93 -8.74
CA ALA A 357 -7.10 13.60 -7.37
C ALA A 357 -7.77 12.23 -7.31
N HIS A 358 -7.10 11.28 -6.66
CA HIS A 358 -7.67 9.96 -6.34
C HIS A 358 -8.65 10.11 -5.16
N ILE A 359 -9.89 9.66 -5.33
CA ILE A 359 -10.96 9.88 -4.37
C ILE A 359 -11.09 8.69 -3.42
N THR A 360 -10.44 8.81 -2.26
CA THR A 360 -10.36 7.77 -1.22
C THR A 360 -11.06 8.23 0.07
N GLY A 361 -10.48 7.95 1.25
CA GLY A 361 -10.97 8.44 2.54
C GLY A 361 -11.02 9.97 2.57
N GLY A 362 -12.08 10.53 3.17
CA GLY A 362 -12.35 11.97 3.13
C GLY A 362 -13.18 12.43 1.93
N GLY A 363 -13.52 11.51 1.01
CA GLY A 363 -14.41 11.75 -0.11
C GLY A 363 -13.86 12.78 -1.10
N ILE A 364 -14.73 13.35 -1.93
CA ILE A 364 -14.31 14.28 -2.99
C ILE A 364 -13.63 15.52 -2.41
N ALA A 365 -14.23 16.16 -1.40
CA ALA A 365 -13.69 17.40 -0.83
C ALA A 365 -12.34 17.20 -0.15
N GLY A 366 -12.17 16.13 0.63
CA GLY A 366 -10.94 15.88 1.39
C GLY A 366 -9.74 15.51 0.52
N ASN A 367 -9.97 15.02 -0.70
CA ASN A 367 -8.92 14.67 -1.65
C ASN A 367 -8.66 15.79 -2.67
N LEU A 368 -9.72 16.37 -3.24
CA LEU A 368 -9.58 17.42 -4.25
C LEU A 368 -8.90 18.69 -3.71
N VAL A 369 -9.15 19.07 -2.44
CA VAL A 369 -8.50 20.25 -1.84
C VAL A 369 -6.96 20.16 -1.78
N ARG A 370 -6.42 18.92 -1.78
CA ARG A 370 -4.97 18.67 -1.67
C ARG A 370 -4.21 19.16 -2.90
N ILE A 371 -4.87 19.17 -4.06
CA ILE A 371 -4.27 19.56 -5.35
C ILE A 371 -4.60 20.99 -5.79
N LEU A 372 -5.33 21.75 -4.97
CA LEU A 372 -5.67 23.14 -5.28
C LEU A 372 -4.57 24.08 -4.75
N PRO A 373 -4.06 25.00 -5.58
CA PRO A 373 -3.20 26.09 -5.11
C PRO A 373 -4.01 27.15 -4.36
N GLU A 374 -3.30 28.06 -3.69
CA GLU A 374 -3.93 29.25 -3.12
C GLU A 374 -4.63 30.09 -4.20
N GLY A 375 -5.75 30.72 -3.85
CA GLY A 375 -6.55 31.51 -4.80
C GLY A 375 -7.50 30.69 -5.68
N CYS A 376 -7.52 29.36 -5.56
CA CYS A 376 -8.40 28.47 -6.31
C CYS A 376 -9.43 27.77 -5.43
N GLU A 377 -10.70 27.84 -5.84
CA GLU A 377 -11.83 27.11 -5.24
C GLU A 377 -12.42 26.14 -6.26
N ALA A 378 -12.51 24.84 -5.93
CA ALA A 378 -13.20 23.87 -6.77
C ALA A 378 -14.70 23.89 -6.49
N VAL A 379 -15.52 24.06 -7.52
CA VAL A 379 -16.98 24.03 -7.42
C VAL A 379 -17.52 22.82 -8.18
N ILE A 380 -18.08 21.87 -7.44
CA ILE A 380 -18.63 20.61 -7.93
C ILE A 380 -20.14 20.75 -8.16
N ASP A 381 -20.63 20.44 -9.35
CA ASP A 381 -22.05 20.22 -9.61
C ASP A 381 -22.42 18.78 -9.26
N ALA A 382 -23.08 18.60 -8.11
CA ALA A 382 -23.47 17.28 -7.60
C ALA A 382 -24.53 16.58 -8.47
N ARG A 383 -25.15 17.29 -9.43
CA ARG A 383 -26.16 16.74 -10.34
C ARG A 383 -25.55 16.24 -11.66
N ALA A 384 -24.25 16.48 -11.88
CA ALA A 384 -23.56 16.11 -13.11
C ALA A 384 -23.43 14.59 -13.30
N TRP A 385 -23.55 13.81 -12.23
CA TRP A 385 -23.59 12.35 -12.30
C TRP A 385 -24.63 11.78 -11.34
N ARG A 386 -25.09 10.56 -11.62
CA ARG A 386 -26.00 9.83 -10.76
C ARG A 386 -25.21 8.96 -9.81
N TRP A 387 -25.55 9.01 -8.51
CA TRP A 387 -24.96 8.09 -7.55
C TRP A 387 -25.30 6.63 -7.89
N PRO A 388 -24.29 5.74 -7.93
CA PRO A 388 -24.53 4.30 -8.01
C PRO A 388 -25.51 3.81 -6.94
N PRO A 389 -26.33 2.77 -7.21
CA PRO A 389 -27.37 2.30 -6.29
C PRO A 389 -26.85 2.02 -4.87
N VAL A 390 -25.64 1.46 -4.75
CA VAL A 390 -25.01 1.16 -3.44
C VAL A 390 -25.00 2.37 -2.49
N PHE A 391 -24.66 3.57 -2.97
CA PHE A 391 -24.62 4.76 -2.12
C PHE A 391 -26.02 5.27 -1.76
N ARG A 392 -27.00 5.15 -2.67
CA ARG A 392 -28.39 5.55 -2.40
C ARG A 392 -29.02 4.64 -1.36
N VAL A 393 -28.81 3.34 -1.49
CA VAL A 393 -29.27 2.33 -0.53
C VAL A 393 -28.63 2.55 0.83
N LEU A 394 -27.29 2.70 0.89
CA LEU A 394 -26.58 2.98 2.15
C LEU A 394 -27.08 4.26 2.81
N ARG A 395 -27.29 5.34 2.05
CA ARG A 395 -27.84 6.60 2.58
C ARG A 395 -29.21 6.39 3.20
N ARG A 396 -30.14 5.77 2.45
CA ARG A 396 -31.53 5.56 2.88
C ARG A 396 -31.61 4.62 4.08
N ALA A 397 -30.98 3.45 3.99
CA ALA A 397 -31.02 2.43 5.05
C ALA A 397 -30.27 2.86 6.32
N GLY A 398 -29.16 3.60 6.16
CA GLY A 398 -28.38 4.11 7.28
C GLY A 398 -28.90 5.41 7.87
N ALA A 399 -29.91 6.05 7.26
CA ALA A 399 -30.30 7.43 7.56
C ALA A 399 -29.09 8.39 7.61
N VAL A 400 -28.15 8.19 6.69
CA VAL A 400 -26.86 8.90 6.68
C VAL A 400 -27.06 10.30 6.11
N SER A 401 -26.54 11.32 6.81
CA SER A 401 -26.64 12.71 6.35
C SER A 401 -25.86 12.90 5.04
N LEU A 402 -26.27 13.89 4.24
CA LEU A 402 -25.57 14.20 2.99
C LEU A 402 -24.10 14.58 3.22
N GLY A 403 -23.83 15.34 4.29
CA GLY A 403 -22.46 15.72 4.67
C GLY A 403 -21.60 14.52 5.03
N GLU A 404 -22.16 13.54 5.75
CA GLU A 404 -21.47 12.29 6.06
C GLU A 404 -21.20 11.46 4.80
N MET A 405 -22.20 11.34 3.91
CA MET A 405 -22.04 10.65 2.63
C MET A 405 -20.89 11.24 1.80
N ARG A 406 -20.83 12.57 1.70
CA ARG A 406 -19.78 13.31 0.98
C ARG A 406 -18.39 13.18 1.62
N ARG A 407 -18.32 12.99 2.94
CA ARG A 407 -17.05 12.85 3.68
C ARG A 407 -16.50 11.43 3.64
N VAL A 408 -17.38 10.43 3.65
CA VAL A 408 -16.97 9.02 3.79
C VAL A 408 -16.77 8.35 2.44
N PHE A 409 -17.62 8.65 1.47
CA PHE A 409 -17.70 7.90 0.21
C PHE A 409 -17.25 8.74 -1.00
N ASN A 410 -16.83 8.03 -2.05
CA ASN A 410 -16.51 8.58 -3.35
C ASN A 410 -17.77 8.96 -4.17
N LEU A 411 -18.94 8.46 -3.77
CA LEU A 411 -20.26 8.75 -4.35
C LEU A 411 -20.40 8.47 -5.85
N GLY A 412 -19.57 7.60 -6.40
CA GLY A 412 -19.55 7.27 -7.83
C GLY A 412 -18.41 7.89 -8.61
N ILE A 413 -17.57 8.74 -8.00
CA ILE A 413 -16.40 9.36 -8.64
C ILE A 413 -15.14 8.87 -7.95
N GLY A 414 -14.32 8.04 -8.61
CA GLY A 414 -13.11 7.50 -8.00
C GLY A 414 -11.82 8.25 -8.33
N MET A 415 -11.82 9.04 -9.40
CA MET A 415 -10.70 9.91 -9.79
C MET A 415 -11.26 11.21 -10.35
N ILE A 416 -10.60 12.33 -10.09
CA ILE A 416 -10.90 13.63 -10.71
C ILE A 416 -9.65 14.10 -11.44
N ALA A 417 -9.78 14.40 -12.72
CA ALA A 417 -8.77 15.15 -13.47
C ALA A 417 -9.14 16.62 -13.54
N VAL A 418 -8.13 17.49 -13.50
CA VAL A 418 -8.25 18.93 -13.74
C VAL A 418 -7.52 19.25 -15.02
N SER A 419 -8.17 19.92 -15.96
CA SER A 419 -7.57 20.32 -17.24
C SER A 419 -8.04 21.70 -17.68
N ALA A 420 -7.32 22.27 -18.64
CA ALA A 420 -7.84 23.37 -19.42
C ALA A 420 -9.15 22.96 -20.13
N ARG A 421 -10.02 23.94 -20.39
CA ARG A 421 -11.32 23.70 -21.03
C ARG A 421 -11.16 23.03 -22.40
N ASP A 422 -10.20 23.46 -23.19
CA ASP A 422 -9.97 22.97 -24.57
C ASP A 422 -9.49 21.51 -24.62
N ASP A 423 -8.93 20.99 -23.52
CA ASP A 423 -8.48 19.60 -23.42
C ASP A 423 -9.57 18.61 -23.00
N THR A 424 -10.71 19.11 -22.51
CA THR A 424 -11.77 18.30 -21.88
C THR A 424 -12.30 17.19 -22.79
N GLU A 425 -12.49 17.48 -24.08
CA GLU A 425 -12.99 16.50 -25.04
C GLU A 425 -12.02 15.33 -25.22
N ALA A 426 -10.71 15.62 -25.34
CA ALA A 426 -9.68 14.59 -25.48
C ALA A 426 -9.60 13.70 -24.22
N VAL A 427 -9.74 14.30 -23.05
CA VAL A 427 -9.71 13.60 -21.75
C VAL A 427 -10.92 12.66 -21.61
N ILE A 428 -12.14 13.13 -21.92
CA ILE A 428 -13.35 12.31 -21.89
C ILE A 428 -13.29 11.20 -22.96
N ALA A 429 -12.78 11.50 -24.15
CA ALA A 429 -12.62 10.51 -25.20
C ALA A 429 -11.64 9.39 -24.80
N ALA A 430 -10.57 9.70 -24.06
CA ALA A 430 -9.66 8.69 -23.52
C ALA A 430 -10.34 7.80 -22.48
N ALA A 431 -11.13 8.38 -21.57
CA ALA A 431 -11.93 7.61 -20.61
C ALA A 431 -12.89 6.64 -21.32
N LYS A 432 -13.61 7.14 -22.34
CA LYS A 432 -14.52 6.33 -23.15
C LYS A 432 -13.82 5.16 -23.87
N ARG A 433 -12.64 5.40 -24.45
CA ARG A 433 -11.83 4.33 -25.08
C ARG A 433 -11.39 3.25 -24.07
N ALA A 434 -11.17 3.65 -22.82
CA ALA A 434 -10.85 2.75 -21.72
C ALA A 434 -12.09 2.11 -21.06
N ALA A 435 -13.29 2.32 -21.62
CA ALA A 435 -14.56 1.88 -21.03
C ALA A 435 -14.77 2.37 -19.58
N VAL A 436 -14.31 3.57 -19.28
CA VAL A 436 -14.56 4.28 -18.03
C VAL A 436 -15.46 5.48 -18.32
N GLU A 437 -16.65 5.50 -17.73
CA GLU A 437 -17.53 6.66 -17.84
C GLU A 437 -16.90 7.86 -17.14
N ALA A 438 -17.00 9.04 -17.76
CA ALA A 438 -16.48 10.27 -17.20
C ALA A 438 -17.38 11.45 -17.57
N TRP A 439 -17.47 12.43 -16.67
CA TRP A 439 -18.33 13.60 -16.83
C TRP A 439 -17.58 14.87 -16.44
N ILE A 440 -17.97 15.99 -17.04
CA ILE A 440 -17.64 17.30 -16.46
C ILE A 440 -18.48 17.45 -15.20
N ILE A 441 -17.82 17.51 -14.05
CA ILE A 441 -18.48 17.57 -12.73
C ILE A 441 -18.33 18.93 -12.06
N GLY A 442 -17.69 19.90 -12.71
CA GLY A 442 -17.47 21.21 -12.12
C GLY A 442 -16.35 21.99 -12.78
N GLU A 443 -15.91 23.02 -12.07
CA GLU A 443 -14.86 23.92 -12.51
C GLU A 443 -14.08 24.49 -11.32
N VAL A 444 -12.88 24.99 -11.60
CA VAL A 444 -12.08 25.77 -10.66
C VAL A 444 -12.43 27.25 -10.84
N ARG A 445 -12.68 27.95 -9.73
CA ARG A 445 -13.00 29.38 -9.69
C ARG A 445 -12.00 30.16 -8.85
N PRO A 446 -11.92 31.49 -9.00
CA PRO A 446 -11.19 32.32 -8.06
C PRO A 446 -11.83 32.21 -6.67
N GLY A 447 -11.04 31.97 -5.62
CA GLY A 447 -11.57 31.83 -4.27
C GLY A 447 -10.54 31.40 -3.24
N THR A 448 -11.01 31.02 -2.07
CA THR A 448 -10.16 30.38 -1.05
C THR A 448 -9.89 28.94 -1.42
N ARG A 449 -8.74 28.39 -1.00
CA ARG A 449 -8.39 26.96 -1.17
C ARG A 449 -9.43 26.05 -0.51
N ALA A 450 -10.48 25.70 -1.26
CA ALA A 450 -11.66 25.01 -0.75
C ALA A 450 -12.36 24.23 -1.86
N VAL A 451 -13.21 23.28 -1.45
CA VAL A 451 -14.08 22.51 -2.35
C VAL A 451 -15.52 22.76 -1.91
N LYS A 452 -16.37 23.20 -2.84
CA LYS A 452 -17.80 23.43 -2.61
C LYS A 452 -18.63 22.55 -3.52
N PHE A 453 -19.74 22.05 -3.00
CA PHE A 453 -20.78 21.45 -3.82
C PHE A 453 -21.83 22.52 -4.13
N ALA A 454 -22.07 22.80 -5.40
CA ALA A 454 -23.16 23.64 -5.85
C ALA A 454 -24.47 22.86 -5.68
N GLU A 455 -25.28 23.28 -4.72
CA GLU A 455 -26.67 22.84 -4.56
C GLU A 455 -27.53 23.82 -5.35
N ARG A 456 -27.63 23.59 -6.66
CA ARG A 456 -28.55 24.36 -7.51
C ARG A 456 -29.85 23.61 -7.71
#